data_AF-A0A844X2D0-F1
#
_entry.id   AF-A0A844X2D0-F1
#
_cell.length_a   1.000
_cell.length_b   1.000
_cell.length_c   1.000
_cell.angle_alpha   90.00
_cell.angle_beta   90.00
_cell.angle_gamma   90.00
#
_symmetry.space_group_name_H-M   'P 1'
#
loop_
_entity.id
_entity.type
_entity.pdbx_description
1 polymer ?
#
loop_
_entity_poly.entity_id
_entity_poly.type
_entity_poly.pdbx_seq_one_letter_code
_entity_poly.pdbx_strand_id
1 'polypeptide(L)'
;MSRRYIARVMKALLLVSKYTVKRYQSHTTEVNETATENHLQRQFDVGDKKQIVVADLTYIQVKQRWNYLCVLVNLSDRQIVGYHVGQHKTAELVMSALSQIKLPLSNAYWYNHKRLHSSLGYLPPVEFKKHLPLNFFV
;
A
#
# COMPACT_ATOMS: atom_id res chain seq x y z
N MET A 1 -26.91 15.26 -9.64
CA MET A 1 -27.67 14.00 -9.80
C MET A 1 -27.07 12.93 -8.89
N SER A 2 -27.89 12.16 -8.18
CA SER A 2 -27.38 11.16 -7.22
C SER A 2 -27.07 9.83 -7.91
N ARG A 3 -26.09 9.07 -7.37
CA ARG A 3 -25.73 7.73 -7.84
C ARG A 3 -26.94 6.78 -7.88
N ARG A 4 -27.87 6.90 -6.93
CA ARG A 4 -29.10 6.11 -6.85
C ARG A 4 -30.05 6.40 -8.02
N TYR A 5 -30.18 7.67 -8.39
CA TYR A 5 -31.00 8.09 -9.53
C TYR A 5 -30.46 7.51 -10.85
N ILE A 6 -29.15 7.63 -11.08
CA ILE A 6 -28.48 7.11 -12.29
C ILE A 6 -28.66 5.59 -12.39
N ALA A 7 -28.45 4.85 -11.30
CA ALA A 7 -28.63 3.40 -11.29
C ALA A 7 -30.07 2.97 -11.62
N ARG A 8 -31.06 3.72 -11.11
CA ARG A 8 -32.48 3.44 -11.35
C ARG A 8 -32.86 3.67 -12.82
N VAL A 9 -32.34 4.74 -13.42
CA VAL A 9 -32.53 5.06 -14.86
C VAL A 9 -31.85 4.02 -15.75
N MET A 10 -30.60 3.62 -15.44
CA MET A 10 -29.91 2.58 -16.20
C MET A 10 -30.66 1.25 -16.17
N LYS A 11 -31.22 0.86 -15.01
CA LYS A 11 -32.04 -0.36 -14.88
C LYS A 11 -33.31 -0.31 -15.72
N ALA A 12 -34.01 0.83 -15.73
CA ALA A 12 -35.25 1.01 -16.48
C ALA A 12 -35.05 0.94 -18.00
N LEU A 13 -33.89 1.41 -18.47
CA LEU A 13 -33.54 1.44 -19.90
C LEU A 13 -32.74 0.21 -20.37
N LEU A 14 -32.56 -0.79 -19.50
CA LEU A 14 -31.73 -1.98 -19.77
C LEU A 14 -30.29 -1.62 -20.22
N LEU A 15 -29.77 -0.50 -19.74
CA LEU A 15 -28.44 -0.01 -20.08
C LEU A 15 -27.41 -0.59 -19.11
N VAL A 16 -26.34 -1.15 -19.66
CA VAL A 16 -25.16 -1.60 -18.90
C VAL A 16 -24.01 -0.66 -19.21
N SER A 17 -23.22 -0.30 -18.21
CA SER A 17 -22.01 0.49 -18.41
C SER A 17 -20.99 -0.31 -19.23
N LYS A 18 -20.58 0.22 -20.39
CA LYS A 18 -19.51 -0.34 -21.22
C LYS A 18 -18.20 -0.52 -20.46
N TYR A 19 -17.98 0.27 -19.41
CA TYR A 19 -16.76 0.28 -18.61
C TYR A 19 -16.69 -0.83 -17.55
N THR A 20 -17.77 -1.57 -17.30
CA THR A 20 -17.82 -2.51 -16.17
C THR A 20 -17.64 -3.94 -16.62
N VAL A 21 -16.41 -4.29 -17.03
CA VAL A 21 -15.89 -5.63 -16.77
C VAL A 21 -14.46 -5.49 -16.24
N LYS A 22 -14.33 -5.24 -14.92
CA LYS A 22 -13.03 -5.36 -14.26
C LYS A 22 -12.73 -6.86 -14.16
N ARG A 23 -12.08 -7.42 -15.18
CA ARG A 23 -11.70 -8.84 -15.21
C ARG A 23 -10.43 -8.99 -14.38
N TYR A 24 -10.60 -9.28 -13.09
CA TYR A 24 -9.50 -9.72 -12.24
C TYR A 24 -9.14 -11.15 -12.64
N GLN A 25 -7.95 -11.35 -13.21
CA GLN A 25 -7.36 -12.68 -13.34
C GLN A 25 -6.51 -12.93 -12.11
N SER A 26 -6.93 -13.86 -11.26
CA SER A 26 -6.06 -14.35 -10.18
C SER A 26 -4.92 -15.14 -10.82
N HIS A 27 -3.69 -14.66 -10.66
CA HIS A 27 -2.54 -15.53 -10.87
C HIS A 27 -2.48 -16.49 -9.69
N THR A 28 -2.64 -17.79 -9.96
CA THR A 28 -2.52 -18.85 -8.96
C THR A 28 -1.04 -19.05 -8.66
N THR A 29 -0.48 -18.20 -7.80
CA THR A 29 0.76 -18.55 -7.08
C THR A 29 0.39 -19.42 -5.89
N GLU A 30 1.29 -20.29 -5.46
CA GLU A 30 1.13 -21.03 -4.20
C GLU A 30 0.74 -20.04 -3.09
N VAL A 31 -0.39 -20.31 -2.45
CA VAL A 31 -0.88 -19.48 -1.36
C VAL A 31 0.08 -19.69 -0.21
N ASN A 32 0.68 -18.60 0.27
CA ASN A 32 1.48 -18.66 1.48
C ASN A 32 0.54 -18.93 2.67
N GLU A 33 0.41 -20.20 3.05
CA GLU A 33 -0.45 -20.68 4.15
C GLU A 33 0.19 -20.51 5.53
N THR A 34 1.32 -19.81 5.63
CA THR A 34 1.89 -19.50 6.95
C THR A 34 0.88 -18.73 7.76
N ALA A 35 0.52 -19.28 8.93
CA ALA A 35 -0.43 -18.67 9.86
C ALA A 35 0.08 -17.29 10.27
N THR A 36 -0.46 -16.25 9.62
CA THR A 36 -0.13 -14.86 9.93
C THR A 36 -1.26 -14.29 10.77
N GLU A 37 -0.95 -13.92 12.00
CA GLU A 37 -1.91 -13.27 12.89
C GLU A 37 -2.44 -11.97 12.26
N ASN A 38 -3.76 -11.86 12.13
CA ASN A 38 -4.40 -10.61 11.74
C ASN A 38 -4.55 -9.73 12.99
N HIS A 39 -3.50 -8.98 13.32
CA HIS A 39 -3.45 -8.13 14.51
C HIS A 39 -4.54 -7.05 14.57
N LEU A 40 -5.14 -6.70 13.43
CA LEU A 40 -6.15 -5.65 13.34
C LEU A 40 -7.57 -6.15 13.19
N GLN A 41 -7.78 -7.41 12.80
CA GLN A 41 -9.11 -7.97 12.53
C GLN A 41 -10.01 -7.06 11.66
N ARG A 42 -9.41 -6.29 10.73
CA ARG A 42 -10.07 -5.26 9.90
C ARG A 42 -10.72 -4.11 10.70
N GLN A 43 -10.35 -3.92 11.95
CA GLN A 43 -10.67 -2.73 12.74
C GLN A 43 -9.68 -1.61 12.39
N PHE A 44 -10.06 -0.80 11.40
CA PHE A 44 -9.24 0.32 10.93
C PHE A 44 -9.54 1.64 11.66
N ASP A 45 -10.54 1.64 12.54
CA ASP A 45 -10.84 2.74 13.45
C ASP A 45 -10.10 2.52 14.76
N VAL A 46 -8.88 3.05 14.83
CA VAL A 46 -7.92 2.73 15.90
C VAL A 46 -7.86 3.81 16.99
N GLY A 47 -8.70 4.84 16.90
CA GLY A 47 -8.62 6.04 17.75
C GLY A 47 -7.30 6.83 17.60
N ASP A 48 -7.17 7.91 18.37
CA ASP A 48 -6.06 8.89 18.24
C ASP A 48 -4.68 8.37 18.67
N LYS A 49 -4.60 7.22 19.37
CA LYS A 49 -3.37 6.81 20.06
C LYS A 49 -2.48 5.83 19.30
N LYS A 50 -2.92 5.28 18.16
CA LYS A 50 -2.14 4.27 17.43
C LYS A 50 -1.82 4.73 16.01
N GLN A 51 -0.54 5.00 15.79
CA GLN A 51 0.03 5.27 14.48
C GLN A 51 0.17 3.94 13.73
N ILE A 52 -0.91 3.52 13.09
CA ILE A 52 -0.91 2.33 12.24
C ILE A 52 -0.59 2.77 10.82
N VAL A 53 0.61 2.45 10.36
CA VAL A 53 1.06 2.81 9.02
C VAL A 53 0.85 1.64 8.07
N VAL A 54 0.20 1.93 6.94
CA VAL A 54 0.01 1.01 5.83
C VAL A 54 0.78 1.52 4.62
N ALA A 55 1.55 0.62 4.00
CA ALA A 55 2.21 0.88 2.73
C ALA A 55 1.38 0.32 1.58
N ASP A 56 1.23 1.11 0.51
CA ASP A 56 0.77 0.64 -0.78
C ASP A 56 1.82 0.93 -1.85
N LEU A 57 2.01 -0.02 -2.77
CA LEU A 57 2.92 0.11 -3.88
C LEU A 57 2.14 -0.07 -5.18
N THR A 58 2.01 1.02 -5.91
CA THR A 58 1.27 1.07 -7.17
C THR A 58 2.15 1.64 -8.28
N TYR A 59 1.61 1.71 -9.49
CA TYR A 59 2.28 2.32 -10.63
C TYR A 59 1.44 3.48 -11.17
N ILE A 60 2.12 4.55 -11.57
CA ILE A 60 1.53 5.77 -12.14
C ILE A 60 2.18 6.10 -13.48
N GLN A 61 1.41 6.66 -14.41
CA GLN A 61 1.93 7.06 -15.72
C GLN A 61 2.19 8.56 -15.76
N VAL A 62 3.42 8.95 -16.11
CA VAL A 62 3.83 10.35 -16.24
C VAL A 62 4.56 10.52 -17.57
N LYS A 63 4.11 11.47 -18.42
CA LYS A 63 4.70 11.74 -19.75
C LYS A 63 4.99 10.45 -20.55
N GLN A 64 3.99 9.57 -20.63
CA GLN A 64 4.04 8.28 -21.33
C GLN A 64 4.99 7.22 -20.72
N ARG A 65 5.56 7.44 -19.53
CA ARG A 65 6.40 6.46 -18.83
C ARG A 65 5.71 5.99 -17.55
N TRP A 66 5.80 4.69 -17.28
CA TRP A 66 5.34 4.11 -16.03
C TRP A 66 6.41 4.29 -14.94
N ASN A 67 5.97 4.71 -13.77
CA ASN A 67 6.78 4.82 -12.57
C ASN A 67 6.07 4.10 -11.42
N TYR A 68 6.83 3.51 -10.51
CA TYR A 68 6.32 2.99 -9.27
C TYR A 68 6.16 4.13 -8.26
N LEU A 69 5.06 4.09 -7.53
CA LEU A 69 4.74 4.99 -6.43
C LEU A 69 4.55 4.14 -5.17
N CYS A 70 5.38 4.38 -4.17
CA CYS A 70 5.20 3.87 -2.82
C CYS A 70 4.56 4.96 -1.96
N VAL A 71 3.45 4.66 -1.29
CA VAL A 71 2.75 5.59 -0.38
C VAL A 71 2.58 4.93 0.98
N LEU A 72 2.87 5.69 2.03
CA LEU A 72 2.68 5.32 3.42
C LEU A 72 1.56 6.19 4.00
N VAL A 73 0.49 5.54 4.44
CA VAL A 73 -0.70 6.19 5.00
C VAL A 73 -0.82 5.81 6.47
N ASN A 74 -1.01 6.81 7.33
CA ASN A 74 -1.43 6.58 8.71
C ASN A 74 -2.95 6.34 8.74
N LEU A 75 -3.39 5.23 9.33
CA LEU A 75 -4.79 4.85 9.34
C LEU A 75 -5.64 5.68 10.32
N SER A 76 -5.04 6.25 11.38
CA SER A 76 -5.79 7.00 12.38
C SER A 76 -6.38 8.30 11.82
N ASP A 77 -5.60 9.03 11.01
CA ASP A 77 -5.95 10.35 10.47
C ASP A 77 -6.00 10.39 8.93
N ARG A 78 -5.69 9.26 8.27
CA ARG A 78 -5.59 9.10 6.81
C ARG A 78 -4.57 10.03 6.15
N GLN A 79 -3.60 10.54 6.90
CA GLN A 79 -2.55 11.38 6.36
C GLN A 79 -1.48 10.53 5.66
N ILE A 80 -0.91 11.08 4.59
CA ILE A 80 0.27 10.52 3.94
C ILE A 80 1.48 10.91 4.79
N VAL A 81 2.15 9.91 5.35
CA VAL A 81 3.32 10.11 6.23
C VAL A 81 4.65 9.93 5.51
N GLY A 82 4.63 9.41 4.28
CA GLY A 82 5.81 9.30 3.42
C GLY A 82 5.43 8.75 2.04
N TYR A 83 6.18 9.12 1.02
CA TYR A 83 5.98 8.59 -0.33
C TYR A 83 7.25 8.68 -1.16
N HIS A 84 7.43 7.80 -2.14
CA HIS A 84 8.53 7.94 -3.09
C HIS A 84 8.14 7.40 -4.46
N VAL A 85 8.73 7.98 -5.51
CA VAL A 85 8.45 7.64 -6.90
C VAL A 85 9.76 7.28 -7.60
N GLY A 86 9.74 6.21 -8.39
CA GLY A 86 10.91 5.73 -9.09
C GLY A 86 10.55 4.85 -10.27
N GLN A 87 11.47 4.74 -11.21
CA GLN A 87 11.21 4.02 -12.46
C GLN A 87 11.16 2.49 -12.27
N HIS A 88 11.74 2.00 -11.17
CA HIS A 88 11.88 0.57 -10.88
C HIS A 88 11.33 0.23 -9.48
N LYS A 89 10.83 -1.00 -9.34
CA LYS A 89 10.31 -1.56 -8.10
C LYS A 89 11.48 -2.04 -7.20
N THR A 90 12.30 -1.11 -6.72
CA THR A 90 13.50 -1.38 -5.92
C THR A 90 13.23 -1.26 -4.41
N ALA A 91 14.13 -1.81 -3.60
CA ALA A 91 14.11 -1.60 -2.16
C ALA A 91 14.36 -0.14 -1.80
N GLU A 92 15.23 0.55 -2.54
CA GLU A 92 15.50 1.99 -2.43
C GLU A 92 14.21 2.80 -2.48
N LEU A 93 13.31 2.50 -3.43
CA LEU A 93 12.04 3.18 -3.54
C LEU A 93 11.23 3.11 -2.23
N VAL A 94 11.13 1.92 -1.66
CA VAL A 94 10.36 1.69 -0.42
C VAL A 94 11.05 2.35 0.77
N MET A 95 12.38 2.23 0.86
CA MET A 95 13.16 2.79 1.96
C MET A 95 13.18 4.32 1.95
N SER A 96 13.21 4.94 0.77
CA SER A 96 13.09 6.40 0.61
C SER A 96 11.72 6.94 1.00
N ALA A 97 10.65 6.13 0.87
CA ALA A 97 9.35 6.50 1.41
C ALA A 97 9.35 6.38 2.96
N LEU A 98 9.93 5.29 3.48
CA LEU A 98 10.00 5.04 4.93
C LEU A 98 10.86 6.05 5.68
N SER A 99 11.94 6.55 5.06
CA SER A 99 12.83 7.55 5.66
C SER A 99 12.16 8.90 5.90
N GLN A 100 11.05 9.19 5.21
CA GLN A 100 10.27 10.42 5.40
C GLN A 100 9.39 10.38 6.65
N ILE A 101 9.15 9.20 7.23
CA ILE A 101 8.38 9.08 8.45
C ILE A 101 9.17 9.72 9.59
N LYS A 102 8.59 10.75 10.20
CA LYS A 102 9.19 11.51 11.31
C LYS A 102 9.24 10.74 12.63
N LEU A 103 8.49 9.64 12.72
CA LEU A 103 8.32 8.85 13.93
C LEU A 103 9.28 7.65 13.91
N PRO A 104 9.79 7.21 15.07
CA PRO A 104 10.61 6.01 15.15
C PRO A 104 9.84 4.83 14.57
N LEU A 105 10.43 4.13 13.59
CA LEU A 105 9.84 2.93 12.98
C LEU A 105 9.57 1.83 14.02
N SER A 106 10.21 1.91 15.21
CA SER A 106 9.98 1.04 16.37
C SER A 106 8.64 1.29 17.07
N ASN A 107 8.07 2.49 16.96
CA ASN A 107 6.81 2.88 17.61
C ASN A 107 5.63 2.89 16.65
N ALA A 108 5.89 2.76 15.34
CA ALA A 108 4.85 2.58 14.34
C ALA A 108 4.32 1.13 14.42
N TYR A 109 3.02 0.97 14.67
CA TYR A 109 2.38 -0.33 14.54
C TYR A 109 2.23 -0.62 13.05
N TRP A 110 3.14 -1.41 12.50
CA TRP A 110 3.02 -1.84 11.12
C TRP A 110 1.84 -2.79 11.01
N TYR A 111 0.96 -2.54 10.02
CA TYR A 111 -0.15 -3.45 9.70
C TYR A 111 0.36 -4.89 9.50
N ASN A 112 1.64 -5.06 9.18
CA ASN A 112 2.27 -6.35 9.15
C ASN A 112 3.74 -6.31 9.58
N HIS A 113 4.04 -6.89 10.75
CA HIS A 113 5.42 -7.06 11.24
C HIS A 113 6.13 -8.28 10.62
N LYS A 114 5.38 -9.13 9.90
CA LYS A 114 5.86 -10.41 9.34
C LYS A 114 5.77 -10.48 7.81
N ARG A 115 5.07 -9.57 7.13
CA ARG A 115 4.96 -9.63 5.66
C ARG A 115 6.27 -9.25 5.02
N LEU A 116 6.77 -10.23 4.33
CA LEU A 116 7.89 -10.21 3.44
C LEU A 116 7.50 -9.40 2.18
N HIS A 117 8.11 -8.24 1.94
CA HIS A 117 7.88 -7.47 0.72
C HIS A 117 8.84 -7.95 -0.38
N SER A 118 8.33 -8.33 -1.55
CA SER A 118 9.17 -8.93 -2.60
C SER A 118 10.30 -8.01 -3.05
N SER A 119 10.10 -6.69 -3.09
CA SER A 119 11.19 -5.73 -3.38
C SER A 119 12.23 -5.58 -2.28
N LEU A 120 11.91 -5.97 -1.04
CA LEU A 120 12.86 -5.97 0.08
C LEU A 120 13.55 -7.33 0.21
N GLY A 121 13.50 -8.18 -0.81
CA GLY A 121 14.01 -9.54 -0.74
C GLY A 121 13.26 -10.39 0.27
N TYR A 122 11.95 -10.14 0.43
CA TYR A 122 11.13 -10.81 1.43
C TYR A 122 11.55 -10.51 2.88
N LEU A 123 12.14 -9.35 3.17
CA LEU A 123 12.45 -8.93 4.54
C LEU A 123 11.44 -7.90 5.08
N PRO A 124 11.14 -7.91 6.40
CA PRO A 124 10.48 -6.78 7.06
C PRO A 124 11.31 -5.49 6.94
N PRO A 125 10.69 -4.30 6.82
CA PRO A 125 11.43 -3.04 6.67
C PRO A 125 12.47 -2.76 7.76
N VAL A 126 12.17 -3.15 9.01
CA VAL A 126 13.09 -2.98 10.15
C VAL A 126 14.34 -3.83 9.99
N GLU A 127 14.20 -5.05 9.48
CA GLU A 127 15.31 -5.97 9.25
C GLU A 127 16.10 -5.58 7.99
N PHE A 128 15.40 -5.20 6.91
CA PHE A 128 16.02 -4.67 5.71
C PHE A 128 16.91 -3.45 6.01
N LYS A 129 16.45 -2.55 6.91
CA LYS A 129 17.22 -1.38 7.35
C LYS A 129 18.58 -1.73 7.96
N LYS A 130 18.71 -2.88 8.64
CA LYS A 130 20.00 -3.33 9.23
C LYS A 130 21.05 -3.67 8.18
N HIS A 131 20.61 -3.99 6.97
CA HIS A 131 21.45 -4.42 5.86
C HIS A 131 21.81 -3.26 4.90
N LEU A 132 21.30 -2.05 5.15
CA LEU A 132 21.58 -0.88 4.31
C LEU A 132 22.94 -0.26 4.64
N PRO A 133 23.73 0.13 3.63
CA PRO A 133 24.96 0.88 3.86
C PRO A 133 24.65 2.25 4.49
N LEU A 134 25.53 2.75 5.37
CA LEU A 134 25.32 4.01 6.11
C LEU A 134 25.08 5.24 5.22
N ASN A 135 25.51 5.20 3.95
CA ASN A 135 25.35 6.28 2.97
C ASN A 135 23.97 6.31 2.28
N PHE A 136 23.05 5.43 2.66
CA PHE A 136 21.77 5.28 1.96
C PHE A 136 20.72 6.35 2.35
N PHE A 137 20.98 7.12 3.40
CA PHE A 137 20.05 8.12 3.94
C PHE A 137 20.53 9.57 3.73
N VAL A 138 21.53 9.80 2.88
CA VAL A 138 22.03 11.14 2.50
C VAL A 138 21.44 11.55 1.17
#